data_AF-A0A1X0SIR2-F1
#
_entry.id   AF-A0A1X0SIR2-F1
#
_cell.length_a   1.000
_cell.length_b   1.000
_cell.length_c   1.000
_cell.angle_alpha   90.00
_cell.angle_beta   90.00
_cell.angle_gamma   90.00
#
_symmetry.space_group_name_H-M   'P 1'
#
loop_
_entity.id
_entity.type
_entity.pdbx_description
1 polymer ?
#
loop_
_entity_poly.entity_id
_entity_poly.type
_entity_poly.pdbx_seq_one_letter_code
_entity_poly.pdbx_strand_id
1 'polypeptide(L)'
;MRAGLLLSLAWADYRGEARLSLCAIFALAAVITPLLVLFGLKYGLVSTLTERLERAPSVREIIPVGGARYRAEDIAALAARADVAFAVPRTRQIAATADLSGGGETALSVEMIPSAAGDPLLAGLPQPDRPTRVVLSHGAAEKLGAQPGERIVARIGRRMDGQAQSQRLELEVLAVLPQERFARDALFAPLALLEAAEDYRDGRAVAAYGWPGKAGEAPRARIYPGFRLYARDLDAVEGLRRHFVASGVEVATQAEAIAQVRSLSRNLGLVFWIVAALAIGGAFAAIAASSLAAVERKRRALAVLRLLGFPTAALVGFVMLLALFSAVFGLFLAGLLYAATAGALNHLFDNQSGEFVCRLLPSHYLTALLATLLCSVLAAASGGWRAARIEAAEGLRDV
;
A
#
# COMPACT_ATOMS: atom_id res chain seq x y z
N MET A 1 -1.37 -28.27 -42.92
CA MET A 1 -1.06 -27.51 -44.16
C MET A 1 -1.97 -26.29 -44.40
N ARG A 2 -3.30 -26.35 -44.18
CA ARG A 2 -4.22 -25.22 -44.48
C ARG A 2 -4.08 -23.97 -43.59
N ALA A 3 -3.76 -24.10 -42.30
CA ALA A 3 -3.63 -22.95 -41.39
C ALA A 3 -2.39 -22.08 -41.66
N GLY A 4 -1.25 -22.70 -42.01
CA GLY A 4 -0.03 -21.96 -42.35
C GLY A 4 -0.19 -21.11 -43.62
N LEU A 5 -0.91 -21.62 -44.62
CA LEU A 5 -1.25 -20.88 -45.84
C LEU A 5 -2.18 -19.69 -45.56
N LEU A 6 -3.18 -19.87 -44.69
CA LEU A 6 -4.06 -18.78 -44.26
C LEU A 6 -3.28 -17.70 -43.51
N LEU A 7 -2.34 -18.09 -42.64
CA LEU A 7 -1.49 -17.16 -41.92
C LEU A 7 -0.56 -16.38 -42.86
N SER A 8 0.10 -17.07 -43.80
CA SER A 8 0.98 -16.41 -44.78
C SER A 8 0.22 -15.47 -45.69
N LEU A 9 -0.99 -15.85 -46.12
CA LEU A 9 -1.86 -15.01 -46.94
C LEU A 9 -2.32 -13.77 -46.17
N ALA A 10 -2.79 -13.95 -44.93
CA ALA A 10 -3.18 -12.83 -44.07
C ALA A 10 -2.03 -11.87 -43.79
N TRP A 11 -0.81 -12.40 -43.57
CA TRP A 11 0.38 -11.58 -43.37
C TRP A 11 0.78 -10.81 -44.64
N ALA A 12 0.77 -11.46 -45.80
CA ALA A 12 1.06 -10.82 -47.08
C ALA A 12 0.05 -9.70 -47.37
N ASP A 13 -1.23 -9.95 -47.13
CA ASP A 13 -2.31 -8.98 -47.27
C ASP A 13 -2.18 -7.81 -46.29
N TYR A 14 -1.87 -8.10 -45.01
CA TYR A 14 -1.64 -7.08 -43.98
C TYR A 14 -0.48 -6.13 -44.33
N ARG A 15 0.57 -6.66 -44.96
CA ARG A 15 1.70 -5.87 -45.47
C ARG A 15 1.38 -5.11 -46.75
N GLY A 16 0.59 -5.71 -47.64
CA GLY A 16 0.15 -5.08 -48.89
C GLY A 16 -0.65 -3.79 -48.65
N GLU A 17 -1.41 -3.74 -47.56
CA GLU A 17 -2.22 -2.58 -47.17
C GLU A 17 -1.63 -1.80 -45.99
N ALA A 18 -0.31 -1.65 -45.96
CA ALA A 18 0.43 -1.07 -44.84
C ALA A 18 -0.15 0.27 -44.30
N ARG A 19 -0.68 1.15 -45.16
CA ARG A 19 -1.29 2.42 -44.73
C ARG A 19 -2.54 2.21 -43.86
N LEU A 20 -3.41 1.28 -44.26
CA LEU A 20 -4.61 0.95 -43.50
C LEU A 20 -4.26 0.18 -42.22
N SER A 21 -3.29 -0.73 -42.31
CA SER A 21 -2.75 -1.47 -41.16
C SER A 21 -2.15 -0.53 -40.11
N LEU A 22 -1.33 0.44 -40.52
CA LEU A 22 -0.79 1.47 -39.62
C LEU A 22 -1.89 2.33 -39.00
N CYS A 23 -2.89 2.74 -39.78
CA CYS A 23 -4.03 3.48 -39.26
C CYS A 23 -4.76 2.70 -38.14
N ALA A 24 -5.01 1.41 -38.35
CA ALA A 24 -5.62 0.54 -37.33
C ALA A 24 -4.73 0.40 -36.08
N ILE A 25 -3.42 0.24 -36.26
CA ILE A 25 -2.44 0.19 -35.15
C ILE A 25 -2.49 1.48 -34.33
N PHE A 26 -2.44 2.65 -34.98
CA PHE A 26 -2.48 3.93 -34.30
C PHE A 26 -3.83 4.19 -33.61
N ALA A 27 -4.95 3.82 -34.24
CA ALA A 27 -6.27 3.94 -33.64
C ALA A 27 -6.38 3.11 -32.35
N LEU A 28 -5.89 1.86 -32.37
CA LEU A 28 -5.86 1.02 -31.18
C LEU A 28 -4.90 1.57 -30.12
N ALA A 29 -3.71 1.99 -30.51
CA ALA A 29 -2.74 2.57 -29.60
C ALA A 29 -3.27 3.86 -28.94
N ALA A 30 -3.99 4.70 -29.67
CA ALA A 30 -4.58 5.94 -29.17
C ALA A 30 -5.66 5.69 -28.09
N VAL A 31 -6.35 4.55 -28.13
CA VAL A 31 -7.34 4.17 -27.13
C VAL A 31 -6.71 3.44 -25.95
N ILE A 32 -5.76 2.53 -26.22
CA ILE A 32 -5.15 1.67 -25.18
C ILE A 32 -4.15 2.46 -24.33
N THR A 33 -3.34 3.34 -24.93
CA THR A 33 -2.28 4.06 -24.21
C THR A 33 -2.82 4.90 -23.05
N PRO A 34 -3.86 5.75 -23.23
CA PRO A 34 -4.42 6.53 -22.14
C PRO A 34 -4.99 5.67 -21.02
N LEU A 35 -5.60 4.52 -21.34
CA LEU A 35 -6.09 3.58 -20.33
C LEU A 35 -4.95 2.98 -19.50
N LEU A 36 -3.85 2.57 -20.16
CA LEU A 36 -2.68 2.04 -19.47
C LEU A 36 -2.04 3.10 -18.56
N VAL A 37 -1.91 4.34 -19.05
CA VAL A 37 -1.37 5.46 -18.26
C VAL A 37 -2.28 5.78 -17.07
N LEU A 38 -3.59 5.91 -17.29
CA LEU A 38 -4.55 6.19 -16.21
C LEU A 38 -4.56 5.08 -15.16
N PHE A 39 -4.52 3.82 -15.57
CA PHE A 39 -4.46 2.70 -14.65
C PHE A 39 -3.11 2.66 -13.91
N GLY A 40 -2.00 2.90 -14.60
CA GLY A 40 -0.67 2.94 -14.00
C GLY A 40 -0.52 4.06 -12.96
N LEU A 41 -1.12 5.22 -13.21
CA LEU A 41 -1.20 6.32 -12.25
C LEU A 41 -2.08 5.98 -11.05
N LYS A 42 -3.28 5.44 -11.28
CA LYS A 42 -4.18 5.01 -10.21
C LYS A 42 -3.49 3.97 -9.33
N TYR A 43 -2.90 2.94 -9.93
CA TYR A 43 -2.24 1.86 -9.20
C TYR A 43 -1.03 2.38 -8.44
N GLY A 44 -0.14 3.13 -9.10
CA GLY A 44 1.04 3.74 -8.49
C GLY A 44 0.66 4.58 -7.27
N LEU A 45 -0.20 5.59 -7.46
CA LEU A 45 -0.64 6.49 -6.39
C LEU A 45 -1.31 5.75 -5.24
N VAL A 46 -2.25 4.84 -5.52
CA VAL A 46 -2.93 4.08 -4.46
C VAL A 46 -1.95 3.18 -3.71
N SER A 47 -1.08 2.47 -4.42
CA SER A 47 -0.09 1.59 -3.79
C SER A 47 0.85 2.36 -2.87
N THR A 48 1.34 3.51 -3.32
CA THR A 48 2.22 4.38 -2.56
C THR A 48 1.54 4.95 -1.31
N LEU A 49 0.31 5.47 -1.45
CA LEU A 49 -0.44 5.98 -0.29
C LEU A 49 -0.76 4.87 0.72
N THR A 50 -1.16 3.69 0.23
CA THR A 50 -1.43 2.53 1.10
C THR A 50 -0.17 2.08 1.82
N GLU A 51 0.95 1.95 1.10
CA GLU A 51 2.23 1.54 1.67
C GLU A 51 2.76 2.55 2.69
N ARG A 52 2.61 3.86 2.44
CA ARG A 52 2.93 4.91 3.43
C ARG A 52 2.11 4.76 4.70
N LEU A 53 0.79 4.56 4.57
CA LEU A 53 -0.09 4.39 5.72
C LEU A 53 0.22 3.11 6.51
N GLU A 54 0.52 2.00 5.81
CA GLU A 54 0.89 0.73 6.46
C GLU A 54 2.22 0.83 7.20
N ARG A 55 3.20 1.51 6.61
CA ARG A 55 4.53 1.70 7.21
C ARG A 55 4.49 2.65 8.41
N ALA A 56 3.57 3.61 8.45
CA ALA A 56 3.43 4.55 9.56
C ALA A 56 2.78 3.86 10.79
N PRO A 57 3.53 3.55 11.86
CA PRO A 57 2.97 2.79 12.99
C PRO A 57 1.92 3.61 13.75
N SER A 58 2.02 4.94 13.75
CA SER A 58 1.04 5.85 14.35
C SER A 58 -0.37 5.71 13.75
N VAL A 59 -0.49 5.30 12.47
CA VAL A 59 -1.78 5.08 11.81
C VAL A 59 -2.46 3.80 12.34
N ARG A 60 -1.66 2.84 12.80
CA ARG A 60 -2.13 1.57 13.38
C ARG A 60 -2.29 1.65 14.91
N GLU A 61 -1.95 2.76 15.53
CA GLU A 61 -2.08 2.93 16.98
C GLU A 61 -3.54 3.09 17.41
N ILE A 62 -3.90 2.42 18.50
CA ILE A 62 -5.20 2.54 19.16
C ILE A 62 -4.97 3.13 20.54
N ILE A 63 -5.47 4.34 20.72
CA ILE A 63 -5.24 5.14 21.92
C ILE A 63 -6.52 5.10 22.77
N PRO A 64 -6.51 4.52 23.98
CA PRO A 64 -7.67 4.58 24.87
C PRO A 64 -7.97 6.02 25.27
N VAL A 65 -9.23 6.42 25.21
CA VAL A 65 -9.72 7.73 25.62
C VAL A 65 -10.38 7.60 26.99
N GLY A 66 -9.96 8.43 27.92
CA GLY A 66 -10.44 8.42 29.30
C GLY A 66 -9.62 7.52 30.24
N GLY A 67 -9.88 7.66 31.55
CA GLY A 67 -9.16 6.97 32.62
C GLY A 67 -9.71 5.57 32.93
N ALA A 68 -9.75 4.70 31.92
CA ALA A 68 -10.14 3.30 32.11
C ALA A 68 -9.12 2.55 32.98
N ARG A 69 -9.57 1.45 33.60
CA ARG A 69 -8.76 0.63 34.51
C ARG A 69 -8.52 -0.74 33.86
N TYR A 70 -7.28 -1.02 33.53
CA TYR A 70 -6.89 -2.27 32.86
C TYR A 70 -6.03 -3.13 33.78
N ARG A 71 -6.26 -4.45 33.81
CA ARG A 71 -5.33 -5.38 34.45
C ARG A 71 -4.26 -5.83 33.46
N ALA A 72 -3.11 -6.28 33.99
CA ALA A 72 -2.05 -6.86 33.16
C ALA A 72 -2.56 -8.02 32.29
N GLU A 73 -3.42 -8.87 32.87
CA GLU A 73 -4.02 -10.04 32.23
C GLU A 73 -4.90 -9.65 31.03
N ASP A 74 -5.70 -8.58 31.15
CA ASP A 74 -6.57 -8.10 30.06
C ASP A 74 -5.74 -7.60 28.88
N ILE A 75 -4.65 -6.89 29.16
CA ILE A 75 -3.74 -6.37 28.13
C ILE A 75 -2.95 -7.52 27.48
N ALA A 76 -2.55 -8.53 28.25
CA ALA A 76 -1.93 -9.73 27.72
C ALA A 76 -2.90 -10.53 26.81
N ALA A 77 -4.18 -10.60 27.18
CA ALA A 77 -5.22 -11.20 26.35
C ALA A 77 -5.41 -10.42 25.04
N LEU A 78 -5.34 -9.07 25.07
CA LEU A 78 -5.34 -8.24 23.87
C LEU A 78 -4.11 -8.51 22.99
N ALA A 79 -2.92 -8.63 23.60
CA ALA A 79 -1.67 -8.94 22.88
C ALA A 79 -1.72 -10.30 22.16
N ALA A 80 -2.49 -11.26 22.68
CA ALA A 80 -2.63 -12.60 22.09
C ALA A 80 -3.60 -12.65 20.89
N ARG A 81 -4.33 -11.56 20.58
CA ARG A 81 -5.29 -11.55 19.48
C ARG A 81 -4.63 -11.54 18.11
N ALA A 82 -5.28 -12.18 17.14
CA ALA A 82 -4.79 -12.23 15.76
C ALA A 82 -4.89 -10.91 14.99
N ASP A 83 -5.61 -9.91 15.48
CA ASP A 83 -5.73 -8.58 14.85
C ASP A 83 -4.81 -7.53 15.51
N VAL A 84 -4.06 -7.92 16.55
CA VAL A 84 -3.11 -7.05 17.28
C VAL A 84 -1.67 -7.43 16.88
N ALA A 85 -0.83 -6.42 16.63
CA ALA A 85 0.61 -6.61 16.41
C ALA A 85 1.42 -6.44 17.69
N PHE A 86 1.00 -5.53 18.57
CA PHE A 86 1.71 -5.20 19.79
C PHE A 86 0.76 -4.59 20.81
N ALA A 87 0.87 -5.01 22.07
CA ALA A 87 0.17 -4.37 23.18
C ALA A 87 1.02 -4.41 24.45
N VAL A 88 1.19 -3.25 25.10
CA VAL A 88 1.86 -3.14 26.40
C VAL A 88 1.10 -2.17 27.33
N PRO A 89 1.09 -2.42 28.65
CA PRO A 89 0.52 -1.49 29.61
C PRO A 89 1.24 -0.14 29.64
N ARG A 90 0.51 0.93 29.98
CA ARG A 90 1.08 2.25 30.32
C ARG A 90 0.88 2.55 31.80
N THR A 91 1.91 3.10 32.45
CA THR A 91 1.78 3.67 33.80
C THR A 91 1.11 5.06 33.74
N ARG A 92 0.85 5.69 34.89
CA ARG A 92 0.24 7.02 34.94
C ARG A 92 1.14 8.05 34.26
N GLN A 93 0.55 8.90 33.43
CA GLN A 93 1.28 9.89 32.63
C GLN A 93 2.19 10.81 33.48
N ILE A 94 1.73 11.22 34.66
CA ILE A 94 2.52 12.04 35.60
C ILE A 94 3.72 11.29 36.21
N ALA A 95 3.67 9.96 36.24
CA ALA A 95 4.73 9.10 36.74
C ALA A 95 5.57 8.49 35.60
N ALA A 96 5.21 8.75 34.35
CA ALA A 96 5.89 8.29 33.16
C ALA A 96 6.78 9.40 32.58
N THR A 97 7.60 10.02 33.44
CA THR A 97 8.59 11.04 33.06
C THR A 97 9.92 10.76 33.73
N ALA A 98 11.01 11.18 33.09
CA ALA A 98 12.36 11.12 33.67
C ALA A 98 13.15 12.36 33.25
N ASP A 99 14.01 12.84 34.15
CA ASP A 99 14.96 13.90 33.82
C ASP A 99 16.29 13.24 33.43
N LEU A 100 16.69 13.39 32.18
CA LEU A 100 17.91 12.80 31.62
C LEU A 100 19.06 13.81 31.61
N SER A 101 20.27 13.35 31.87
CA SER A 101 21.50 14.14 31.70
C SER A 101 22.57 13.29 31.02
N GLY A 102 23.17 13.80 29.94
CA GLY A 102 24.28 13.20 29.22
C GLY A 102 25.45 14.17 29.17
N GLY A 103 26.53 13.89 29.92
CA GLY A 103 27.80 14.64 29.90
C GLY A 103 27.79 16.12 30.35
N GLY A 104 26.72 16.88 30.10
CA GLY A 104 26.55 18.31 30.44
C GLY A 104 25.72 18.56 31.71
N GLU A 105 25.60 19.84 32.08
CA GLU A 105 25.00 20.27 33.36
C GLU A 105 23.46 20.33 33.36
N THR A 106 22.81 20.46 32.20
CA THR A 106 21.36 20.63 32.10
C THR A 106 20.62 19.30 31.96
N ALA A 107 19.59 19.11 32.79
CA ALA A 107 18.71 17.95 32.71
C ALA A 107 17.58 18.20 31.70
N LEU A 108 17.36 17.25 30.79
CA LEU A 108 16.25 17.23 29.84
C LEU A 108 15.11 16.36 30.39
N SER A 109 13.94 16.95 30.61
CA SER A 109 12.75 16.19 30.99
C SER A 109 12.12 15.53 29.77
N VAL A 110 11.91 14.21 29.81
CA VAL A 110 11.36 13.43 28.70
C VAL A 110 10.18 12.56 29.15
N GLU A 111 9.29 12.25 28.21
CA GLU A 111 8.24 11.23 28.43
C GLU A 111 8.88 9.83 28.42
N MET A 112 8.52 8.99 29.38
CA MET A 112 8.87 7.58 29.38
C MET A 112 7.76 6.79 28.68
N ILE A 113 8.14 6.04 27.64
CA ILE A 113 7.20 5.23 26.87
C ILE A 113 7.56 3.75 27.07
N PRO A 114 6.59 2.91 27.50
CA PRO A 114 6.85 1.49 27.63
C PRO A 114 7.05 0.87 26.25
N SER A 115 8.12 0.09 26.13
CA SER A 115 8.46 -0.68 24.95
C SER A 115 8.85 -2.11 25.34
N ALA A 116 8.66 -3.03 24.41
CA ALA A 116 8.95 -4.45 24.60
C ALA A 116 9.28 -5.08 23.25
N ALA A 117 9.58 -6.38 23.28
CA ALA A 117 9.83 -7.15 22.07
C ALA A 117 8.65 -7.02 21.07
N GLY A 118 8.95 -6.74 19.81
CA GLY A 118 7.95 -6.59 18.74
C GLY A 118 7.34 -5.19 18.62
N ASP A 119 7.88 -4.18 19.30
CA ASP A 119 7.42 -2.79 19.17
C ASP A 119 7.53 -2.28 17.71
N PRO A 120 6.41 -1.92 17.05
CA PRO A 120 6.41 -1.44 15.67
C PRO A 120 7.20 -0.14 15.45
N LEU A 121 7.33 0.73 16.45
CA LEU A 121 8.15 1.94 16.33
C LEU A 121 9.65 1.59 16.25
N LEU A 122 10.06 0.53 16.96
CA LEU A 122 11.45 0.05 16.99
C LEU A 122 11.75 -0.99 15.90
N ALA A 123 10.89 -1.15 14.89
CA ALA A 123 11.10 -2.12 13.81
C ALA A 123 12.44 -1.87 13.08
N GLY A 124 13.31 -2.88 13.05
CA GLY A 124 14.65 -2.77 12.46
C GLY A 124 15.71 -2.11 13.36
N LEU A 125 15.39 -1.78 14.60
CA LEU A 125 16.32 -1.28 15.62
C LEU A 125 16.48 -2.30 16.76
N PRO A 126 17.60 -2.27 17.51
CA PRO A 126 17.73 -2.98 18.77
C PRO A 126 16.61 -2.59 19.75
N GLN A 127 16.01 -3.57 20.38
CA GLN A 127 14.91 -3.38 21.33
C GLN A 127 15.42 -3.49 22.77
N PRO A 128 14.86 -2.73 23.73
CA PRO A 128 15.19 -2.86 25.15
C PRO A 128 15.03 -4.29 25.67
N ASP A 129 16.15 -4.99 25.89
CA ASP A 129 16.22 -6.37 26.37
C ASP A 129 16.52 -6.47 27.88
N ARG A 130 17.04 -5.39 28.47
CA ARG A 130 17.39 -5.29 29.89
C ARG A 130 16.79 -4.04 30.53
N PRO A 131 16.56 -4.05 31.86
CA PRO A 131 15.89 -2.94 32.57
C PRO A 131 16.58 -1.57 32.44
N THR A 132 17.90 -1.54 32.21
CA THR A 132 18.71 -0.31 32.10
C THR A 132 19.07 0.06 30.66
N ARG A 133 18.54 -0.65 29.66
CA ARG A 133 18.79 -0.41 28.25
C ARG A 133 17.58 0.27 27.62
N VAL A 134 17.82 1.35 26.89
CA VAL A 134 16.75 2.26 26.44
C VAL A 134 17.00 2.77 25.03
N VAL A 135 15.92 3.19 24.36
CA VAL A 135 16.00 3.87 23.06
C VAL A 135 15.55 5.31 23.24
N LEU A 136 16.31 6.27 22.73
CA LEU A 136 15.95 7.69 22.78
C LEU A 136 15.26 8.11 21.49
N SER A 137 14.34 9.07 21.55
CA SER A 137 13.90 9.76 20.35
C SER A 137 15.01 10.66 19.79
N HIS A 138 14.96 10.96 18.49
CA HIS A 138 15.93 11.84 17.83
C HIS A 138 16.13 13.18 18.57
N GLY A 139 15.04 13.88 18.91
CA GLY A 139 15.11 15.16 19.61
C GLY A 139 15.70 15.06 21.02
N ALA A 140 15.43 13.96 21.74
CA ALA A 140 16.02 13.73 23.07
C ALA A 140 17.53 13.43 22.95
N ALA A 141 17.93 12.58 22.01
CA ALA A 141 19.32 12.25 21.76
C ALA A 141 20.14 13.48 21.33
N GLU A 142 19.61 14.29 20.41
CA GLU A 142 20.25 15.52 19.93
C GLU A 142 20.49 16.51 21.07
N LYS A 143 19.46 16.80 21.87
CA LYS A 143 19.56 17.74 23.01
C LYS A 143 20.50 17.25 24.11
N LEU A 144 20.62 15.94 24.28
CA LEU A 144 21.53 15.31 25.24
C LEU A 144 22.94 15.11 24.67
N GLY A 145 23.15 15.30 23.37
CA GLY A 145 24.38 14.93 22.67
C GLY A 145 24.68 13.43 22.73
N ALA A 146 23.65 12.59 22.91
CA ALA A 146 23.79 11.16 23.18
C ALA A 146 23.79 10.31 21.91
N GLN A 147 24.66 9.31 21.85
CA GLN A 147 24.77 8.34 20.74
C GLN A 147 24.50 6.90 21.19
N PRO A 148 24.16 5.99 20.24
CA PRO A 148 24.07 4.56 20.55
C PRO A 148 25.38 4.03 21.16
N GLY A 149 25.27 3.29 22.27
CA GLY A 149 26.37 2.75 23.08
C GLY A 149 26.78 3.64 24.26
N GLU A 150 26.34 4.89 24.32
CA GLU A 150 26.68 5.80 25.41
C GLU A 150 25.83 5.58 26.66
N ARG A 151 26.35 6.05 27.79
CA ARG A 151 25.63 6.04 29.06
C ARG A 151 25.09 7.42 29.38
N ILE A 152 23.83 7.44 29.79
CA ILE A 152 23.15 8.62 30.30
C ILE A 152 22.68 8.37 31.72
N VAL A 153 22.47 9.44 32.49
CA VAL A 153 21.90 9.34 33.84
C VAL A 153 20.45 9.76 33.78
N ALA A 154 19.54 8.87 34.16
CA ALA A 154 18.15 9.20 34.42
C ALA A 154 17.96 9.53 35.89
N ARG A 155 17.24 10.62 36.15
CA ARG A 155 16.82 11.06 37.47
C ARG A 155 15.31 10.91 37.61
N ILE A 156 14.90 10.16 38.63
CA ILE A 156 13.49 9.98 38.99
C ILE A 156 13.24 10.70 40.30
N GLY A 157 12.49 11.80 40.23
CA GLY A 157 12.17 12.64 41.39
C GLY A 157 10.83 12.27 42.04
N ARG A 158 10.75 12.48 43.35
CA ARG A 158 9.51 12.46 44.16
C ARG A 158 9.57 13.55 45.23
N ARG A 159 8.41 13.87 45.81
CA ARG A 159 8.31 14.69 47.02
C ARG A 159 7.71 13.83 48.14
N MET A 160 8.45 13.64 49.23
CA MET A 160 7.95 12.93 50.41
C MET A 160 8.19 13.78 51.65
N ASP A 161 7.17 13.87 52.52
CA ASP A 161 7.22 14.62 53.77
C ASP A 161 7.76 16.06 53.59
N GLY A 162 7.36 16.70 52.48
CA GLY A 162 7.78 18.05 52.12
C GLY A 162 9.18 18.17 51.50
N GLN A 163 10.00 17.11 51.53
CA GLN A 163 11.36 17.07 50.99
C GLN A 163 11.40 16.49 49.56
N ALA A 164 12.18 17.13 48.68
CA ALA A 164 12.45 16.61 47.35
C ALA A 164 13.52 15.51 47.44
N GLN A 165 13.19 14.33 46.92
CA GLN A 165 14.10 13.19 46.84
C GLN A 165 14.23 12.78 45.38
N SER A 166 15.42 12.34 44.97
CA SER A 166 15.62 11.81 43.62
C SER A 166 16.55 10.62 43.62
N GLN A 167 16.29 9.67 42.73
CA GLN A 167 17.17 8.54 42.48
C GLN A 167 17.83 8.70 41.12
N ARG A 168 19.12 8.34 41.06
CA ARG A 168 19.90 8.34 39.81
C ARG A 168 20.03 6.90 39.33
N LEU A 169 19.84 6.70 38.05
CA LEU A 169 19.99 5.41 37.38
C LEU A 169 20.82 5.62 36.12
N GLU A 170 21.91 4.87 35.99
CA GLU A 170 22.65 4.81 34.73
C GLU A 170 21.88 3.97 33.71
N LEU A 171 21.67 4.54 32.52
CA LEU A 171 21.03 3.88 31.39
C LEU A 171 22.00 3.82 30.20
N GLU A 172 21.93 2.72 29.45
CA GLU A 172 22.67 2.52 28.20
C GLU A 172 21.74 2.83 27.02
N VAL A 173 22.16 3.77 26.15
CA VAL A 173 21.42 4.12 24.93
C VAL A 173 21.67 3.04 23.88
N LEU A 174 20.68 2.20 23.61
CA LEU A 174 20.79 1.15 22.60
C LEU A 174 20.75 1.68 21.17
N ALA A 175 19.86 2.64 20.93
CA ALA A 175 19.62 3.22 19.63
C ALA A 175 18.95 4.59 19.76
N VAL A 176 18.94 5.33 18.66
CA VAL A 176 18.18 6.57 18.50
C VAL A 176 17.10 6.35 17.46
N LEU A 177 15.86 6.62 17.82
CA LEU A 177 14.68 6.48 16.96
C LEU A 177 14.60 7.66 15.99
N PRO A 178 14.46 7.43 14.67
CA PRO A 178 14.34 8.50 13.68
C PRO A 178 13.14 9.41 13.93
N GLN A 179 13.28 10.70 13.58
CA GLN A 179 12.29 11.74 13.85
C GLN A 179 10.94 11.46 13.15
N GLU A 180 10.95 10.80 11.99
CA GLU A 180 9.76 10.46 11.20
C GLU A 180 8.87 9.44 11.92
N ARG A 181 9.44 8.63 12.82
CA ARG A 181 8.70 7.63 13.60
C ARG A 181 8.15 8.21 14.89
N PHE A 182 8.86 9.18 15.49
CA PHE A 182 8.43 9.82 16.72
C PHE A 182 9.10 11.20 16.91
N ALA A 183 8.30 12.25 16.95
CA ALA A 183 8.81 13.63 16.95
C ALA A 183 9.08 14.22 18.34
N ARG A 184 8.47 13.69 19.41
CA ARG A 184 8.57 14.27 20.78
C ARG A 184 9.83 13.79 21.49
N ASP A 185 10.25 14.48 22.53
CA ASP A 185 11.35 14.03 23.40
C ASP A 185 10.85 12.87 24.27
N ALA A 186 11.39 11.66 24.03
CA ALA A 186 10.96 10.47 24.75
C ALA A 186 12.10 9.48 24.98
N LEU A 187 11.91 8.69 26.03
CA LEU A 187 12.69 7.53 26.42
C LEU A 187 11.83 6.27 26.29
N PHE A 188 12.16 5.40 25.34
CA PHE A 188 11.54 4.09 25.23
C PHE A 188 12.27 3.10 26.14
N ALA A 189 11.58 2.61 27.15
CA ALA A 189 12.15 1.77 28.19
C ALA A 189 11.28 0.53 28.49
N PRO A 190 11.85 -0.53 29.08
CA PRO A 190 11.07 -1.68 29.52
C PRO A 190 10.01 -1.28 30.54
N LEU A 191 8.84 -1.92 30.50
CA LEU A 191 7.72 -1.65 31.41
C LEU A 191 8.16 -1.65 32.89
N ALA A 192 9.03 -2.58 33.28
CA ALA A 192 9.54 -2.69 34.65
C ALA A 192 10.22 -1.40 35.16
N LEU A 193 10.87 -0.62 34.29
CA LEU A 193 11.44 0.67 34.69
C LEU A 193 10.36 1.72 34.94
N LEU A 194 9.30 1.73 34.12
CA LEU A 194 8.17 2.64 34.31
C LEU A 194 7.40 2.32 35.59
N GLU A 195 7.20 1.03 35.89
CA GLU A 195 6.55 0.58 37.13
C GLU A 195 7.37 0.96 38.36
N ALA A 196 8.69 0.75 38.31
CA ALA A 196 9.62 1.18 39.34
C ALA A 196 9.57 2.70 39.57
N ALA A 197 9.54 3.49 38.50
CA ALA A 197 9.43 4.94 38.57
C ALA A 197 8.12 5.38 39.25
N GLU A 198 7.02 4.70 38.94
CA GLU A 198 5.72 4.94 39.54
C GLU A 198 5.67 4.55 41.02
N ASP A 199 6.15 3.35 41.37
CA ASP A 199 6.22 2.88 42.76
C ASP A 199 7.09 3.79 43.64
N TYR A 200 8.22 4.25 43.11
CA TYR A 200 9.08 5.19 43.80
C TYR A 200 8.36 6.51 44.10
N ARG A 201 7.65 7.06 43.12
CA ARG A 201 6.85 8.29 43.25
C ARG A 201 5.68 8.14 44.23
N ASP A 202 5.11 6.94 44.34
CA ASP A 202 4.12 6.58 45.36
C ASP A 202 4.71 6.38 46.77
N GLY A 203 6.04 6.51 46.91
CA GLY A 203 6.73 6.38 48.19
C GLY A 203 7.08 4.95 48.60
N ARG A 204 6.95 3.98 47.69
CA ARG A 204 7.30 2.57 47.93
C ARG A 204 8.80 2.33 47.71
N ALA A 205 9.32 1.30 48.36
CA ALA A 205 10.66 0.80 48.09
C ALA A 205 10.68 0.05 46.74
N VAL A 206 11.76 0.20 45.97
CA VAL A 206 11.95 -0.50 44.69
C VAL A 206 13.22 -1.33 44.77
N ALA A 207 13.07 -2.59 45.20
CA ALA A 207 14.18 -3.51 45.42
C ALA A 207 15.04 -3.76 44.17
N ALA A 208 14.41 -3.83 42.99
CA ALA A 208 15.11 -4.08 41.71
C ALA A 208 16.21 -3.05 41.40
N TYR A 209 16.08 -1.82 41.92
CA TYR A 209 17.05 -0.74 41.74
C TYR A 209 17.63 -0.21 43.06
N GLY A 210 17.34 -0.89 44.19
CA GLY A 210 17.81 -0.49 45.52
C GLY A 210 17.24 0.84 46.02
N TRP A 211 16.10 1.31 45.51
CA TRP A 211 15.56 2.61 45.89
C TRP A 211 14.78 2.54 47.22
N PRO A 212 15.05 3.46 48.17
CA PRO A 212 14.44 3.44 49.48
C PRO A 212 12.98 3.90 49.44
N GLY A 213 12.15 3.34 50.31
CA GLY A 213 10.76 3.74 50.50
C GLY A 213 10.07 2.88 51.54
N LYS A 214 8.75 3.06 51.68
CA LYS A 214 7.94 2.24 52.57
C LYS A 214 7.97 0.79 52.07
N ALA A 215 8.36 -0.13 52.95
CA ALA A 215 8.15 -1.55 52.73
C ALA A 215 6.63 -1.78 52.72
N GLY A 216 6.09 -2.17 51.58
CA GLY A 216 4.68 -2.47 51.41
C GLY A 216 4.53 -3.83 50.73
N GLU A 217 3.44 -4.53 51.03
CA GLU A 217 3.03 -5.68 50.24
C GLU A 217 2.90 -5.27 48.77
N ALA A 218 3.45 -6.08 47.87
CA ALA A 218 3.24 -5.88 46.44
C ALA A 218 1.71 -5.81 46.19
N PRO A 219 1.20 -4.85 45.39
CA PRO A 219 -0.23 -4.75 45.13
C PRO A 219 -0.78 -6.09 44.63
N ARG A 220 -1.91 -6.53 45.20
CA ARG A 220 -2.58 -7.82 44.87
C ARG A 220 -2.85 -7.98 43.37
N ALA A 221 -3.04 -6.87 42.66
CA ALA A 221 -2.95 -6.74 41.20
C ALA A 221 -2.72 -5.26 40.83
N ARG A 222 -1.74 -4.97 39.96
CA ARG A 222 -1.50 -3.61 39.42
C ARG A 222 -2.59 -3.25 38.41
N ILE A 223 -3.13 -2.03 38.53
CA ILE A 223 -4.10 -1.45 37.60
C ILE A 223 -3.42 -0.39 36.76
N TYR A 224 -3.57 -0.48 35.44
CA TYR A 224 -3.03 0.47 34.49
C TYR A 224 -4.10 1.44 34.02
N PRO A 225 -3.78 2.74 33.93
CA PRO A 225 -4.68 3.76 33.38
C PRO A 225 -4.85 3.67 31.86
N GLY A 226 -4.02 2.88 31.17
CA GLY A 226 -4.05 2.75 29.73
C GLY A 226 -3.09 1.69 29.21
N PHE A 227 -3.03 1.60 27.89
CA PHE A 227 -2.14 0.72 27.17
C PHE A 227 -1.63 1.40 25.90
N ARG A 228 -0.59 0.83 25.32
CA ARG A 228 -0.10 1.17 23.99
C ARG A 228 -0.35 -0.04 23.10
N LEU A 229 -1.25 0.10 22.14
CA LEU A 229 -1.69 -0.99 21.27
C LEU A 229 -1.55 -0.58 19.81
N TYR A 230 -1.02 -1.49 18.99
CA TYR A 230 -0.96 -1.36 17.54
C TYR A 230 -1.72 -2.50 16.88
N ALA A 231 -2.60 -2.14 15.95
CA ALA A 231 -3.24 -3.08 15.06
C ALA A 231 -2.22 -3.76 14.13
N ARG A 232 -2.52 -4.99 13.70
CA ARG A 232 -1.67 -5.75 12.78
C ARG A 232 -1.51 -5.03 11.44
N ASP A 233 -2.62 -4.63 10.87
CA ASP A 233 -2.74 -3.98 9.56
C ASP A 233 -3.83 -2.90 9.61
N LEU A 234 -4.04 -2.21 8.48
CA LEU A 234 -5.04 -1.15 8.38
C LEU A 234 -6.48 -1.66 8.48
N ASP A 235 -6.75 -2.92 8.16
CA ASP A 235 -8.09 -3.52 8.25
C ASP A 235 -8.46 -3.81 9.70
N ALA A 236 -7.49 -4.24 10.50
CA ALA A 236 -7.64 -4.51 11.91
C ALA A 236 -7.96 -3.26 12.75
N VAL A 237 -7.54 -2.05 12.32
CA VAL A 237 -7.80 -0.80 13.07
C VAL A 237 -9.30 -0.59 13.31
N GLU A 238 -10.12 -0.71 12.27
CA GLU A 238 -11.57 -0.50 12.38
C GLU A 238 -12.26 -1.66 13.11
N GLY A 239 -11.76 -2.89 12.96
CA GLY A 239 -12.24 -4.05 13.71
C GLY A 239 -12.02 -3.91 15.21
N LEU A 240 -10.82 -3.48 15.61
CA LEU A 240 -10.45 -3.24 17.00
C LEU A 240 -11.20 -2.03 17.58
N ARG A 241 -11.37 -0.95 16.82
CA ARG A 241 -12.21 0.18 17.23
C ARG A 241 -13.63 -0.28 17.58
N ARG A 242 -14.28 -1.04 16.69
CA ARG A 242 -15.62 -1.60 16.93
C ARG A 242 -15.66 -2.50 18.16
N HIS A 243 -14.63 -3.31 18.37
CA HIS A 243 -14.51 -4.16 19.55
C HIS A 243 -14.45 -3.35 20.87
N PHE A 244 -13.64 -2.30 20.92
CA PHE A 244 -13.54 -1.44 22.11
C PHE A 244 -14.84 -0.68 22.37
N VAL A 245 -15.45 -0.10 21.33
CA VAL A 245 -16.75 0.58 21.44
C VAL A 245 -17.85 -0.37 21.94
N ALA A 246 -17.90 -1.61 21.43
CA ALA A 246 -18.84 -2.63 21.91
C ALA A 246 -18.60 -3.03 23.36
N SER A 247 -17.38 -2.89 23.85
CA SER A 247 -16.99 -3.13 25.25
C SER A 247 -17.16 -1.90 26.14
N GLY A 248 -17.73 -0.79 25.63
CA GLY A 248 -17.93 0.45 26.36
C GLY A 248 -16.67 1.28 26.57
N VAL A 249 -15.60 1.00 25.82
CA VAL A 249 -14.31 1.73 25.88
C VAL A 249 -14.19 2.63 24.66
N GLU A 250 -14.06 3.93 24.89
CA GLU A 250 -13.76 4.88 23.83
C GLU A 250 -12.28 4.81 23.45
N VAL A 251 -11.99 4.76 22.15
CA VAL A 251 -10.63 4.73 21.61
C VAL A 251 -10.49 5.73 20.47
N ALA A 252 -9.41 6.50 20.49
CA ALA A 252 -8.97 7.34 19.41
C ALA A 252 -8.13 6.49 18.43
N THR A 253 -8.45 6.60 17.15
CA THR A 253 -7.78 5.86 16.06
C THR A 253 -7.70 6.76 14.83
N GLN A 254 -6.80 6.45 13.90
CA GLN A 254 -6.72 7.13 12.59
C GLN A 254 -7.69 6.52 11.55
N ALA A 255 -8.77 5.86 11.99
CA ALA A 255 -9.70 5.15 11.12
C ALA A 255 -10.36 6.05 10.07
N GLU A 256 -10.66 7.30 10.40
CA GLU A 256 -11.25 8.27 9.46
C GLU A 256 -10.30 8.62 8.32
N ALA A 257 -9.01 8.85 8.62
CA ALA A 257 -7.99 9.11 7.61
C ALA A 257 -7.81 7.90 6.67
N ILE A 258 -7.82 6.68 7.23
CA ILE A 258 -7.79 5.43 6.46
C ILE A 258 -9.03 5.33 5.54
N ALA A 259 -10.22 5.63 6.07
CA ALA A 259 -11.47 5.59 5.31
C ALA A 259 -11.49 6.61 4.16
N GLN A 260 -10.94 7.82 4.36
CA GLN A 260 -10.80 8.84 3.33
C GLN A 260 -9.93 8.32 2.17
N VAL A 261 -8.73 7.80 2.45
CA VAL A 261 -7.84 7.26 1.41
C VAL A 261 -8.48 6.07 0.68
N ARG A 262 -9.18 5.19 1.40
CA ARG A 262 -9.95 4.08 0.78
C ARG A 262 -11.07 4.58 -0.13
N SER A 263 -11.80 5.61 0.28
CA SER A 263 -12.88 6.17 -0.53
C SER A 263 -12.36 6.84 -1.80
N LEU A 264 -11.21 7.55 -1.73
CA LEU A 264 -10.52 8.10 -2.88
C LEU A 264 -10.11 7.00 -3.86
N SER A 265 -9.47 5.93 -3.35
CA SER A 265 -9.08 4.77 -4.16
C SER A 265 -10.27 4.12 -4.87
N ARG A 266 -11.40 3.94 -4.15
CA ARG A 266 -12.65 3.41 -4.72
C ARG A 266 -13.23 4.32 -5.80
N ASN A 267 -13.28 5.63 -5.55
CA ASN A 267 -13.82 6.61 -6.50
C ASN A 267 -12.97 6.68 -7.77
N LEU A 268 -11.64 6.70 -7.65
CA LEU A 268 -10.72 6.59 -8.79
C LEU A 268 -10.91 5.28 -9.54
N GLY A 269 -11.20 4.19 -8.83
CA GLY A 269 -11.55 2.91 -9.44
C GLY A 269 -12.83 2.95 -10.27
N LEU A 270 -13.86 3.61 -9.77
CA LEU A 270 -15.13 3.79 -10.48
C LEU A 270 -14.92 4.61 -11.76
N VAL A 271 -14.24 5.75 -11.67
CA VAL A 271 -13.91 6.59 -12.84
C VAL A 271 -13.12 5.81 -13.88
N PHE A 272 -12.11 5.04 -13.45
CA PHE A 272 -11.35 4.18 -14.34
C PHE A 272 -12.24 3.18 -15.09
N TRP A 273 -13.14 2.48 -14.38
CA TRP A 273 -14.01 1.49 -15.01
C TRP A 273 -15.00 2.10 -15.99
N ILE A 274 -15.52 3.30 -15.72
CA ILE A 274 -16.37 4.04 -16.68
C ILE A 274 -15.59 4.33 -17.97
N VAL A 275 -14.40 4.93 -17.85
CA VAL A 275 -13.57 5.28 -19.01
C VAL A 275 -13.12 4.02 -19.76
N ALA A 276 -12.75 2.96 -19.05
CA ALA A 276 -12.39 1.67 -19.64
C ALA A 276 -13.55 1.04 -20.40
N ALA A 277 -14.77 1.05 -19.86
CA ALA A 277 -15.94 0.51 -20.55
C ALA A 277 -16.24 1.28 -21.84
N LEU A 278 -16.17 2.62 -21.81
CA LEU A 278 -16.37 3.46 -22.99
C LEU A 278 -15.30 3.21 -24.05
N ALA A 279 -14.03 3.13 -23.64
CA ALA A 279 -12.90 2.86 -24.52
C ALA A 279 -12.97 1.46 -25.16
N ILE A 280 -13.33 0.43 -24.38
CA ILE A 280 -13.54 -0.93 -24.88
C ILE A 280 -14.69 -0.96 -25.89
N GLY A 281 -15.80 -0.29 -25.59
CA GLY A 281 -16.93 -0.18 -26.51
C GLY A 281 -16.57 0.52 -27.82
N GLY A 282 -15.83 1.64 -27.75
CA GLY A 282 -15.32 2.36 -28.91
C GLY A 282 -14.34 1.53 -29.74
N ALA A 283 -13.38 0.86 -29.11
CA ALA A 283 -12.45 -0.03 -29.79
C ALA A 283 -13.17 -1.21 -30.46
N PHE A 284 -14.15 -1.83 -29.79
CA PHE A 284 -14.96 -2.90 -30.36
C PHE A 284 -15.69 -2.43 -31.62
N ALA A 285 -16.36 -1.28 -31.56
CA ALA A 285 -17.07 -0.71 -32.70
C ALA A 285 -16.11 -0.37 -33.86
N ALA A 286 -14.94 0.20 -33.57
CA ALA A 286 -13.93 0.51 -34.58
C ALA A 286 -13.36 -0.75 -35.27
N ILE A 287 -13.08 -1.82 -34.51
CA ILE A 287 -12.61 -3.09 -35.07
C ILE A 287 -13.72 -3.75 -35.89
N ALA A 288 -14.96 -3.76 -35.40
CA ALA A 288 -16.08 -4.31 -36.14
C ALA A 288 -16.30 -3.54 -37.46
N ALA A 289 -16.31 -2.21 -37.43
CA ALA A 289 -16.48 -1.37 -38.62
C ALA A 289 -15.33 -1.55 -39.63
N SER A 290 -14.08 -1.55 -39.16
CA SER A 290 -12.91 -1.77 -40.02
C SER A 290 -12.89 -3.18 -40.63
N SER A 291 -13.31 -4.19 -39.87
CA SER A 291 -13.43 -5.56 -40.39
C SER A 291 -14.50 -5.68 -41.48
N LEU A 292 -15.67 -5.03 -41.30
CA LEU A 292 -16.73 -4.97 -42.31
C LEU A 292 -16.23 -4.26 -43.58
N ALA A 293 -15.58 -3.10 -43.42
CA ALA A 293 -15.02 -2.34 -44.52
C ALA A 293 -13.93 -3.13 -45.27
N ALA A 294 -13.10 -3.90 -44.56
CA ALA A 294 -12.08 -4.74 -45.17
C ALA A 294 -12.70 -5.88 -46.01
N VAL A 295 -13.81 -6.48 -45.56
CA VAL A 295 -14.50 -7.50 -46.34
C VAL A 295 -15.13 -6.90 -47.59
N GLU A 296 -15.81 -5.76 -47.48
CA GLU A 296 -16.45 -5.10 -48.62
C GLU A 296 -15.44 -4.74 -49.71
N ARG A 297 -14.31 -4.14 -49.31
CA ARG A 297 -13.23 -3.78 -50.24
C ARG A 297 -12.58 -4.99 -50.92
N LYS A 298 -12.65 -6.18 -50.30
CA LYS A 298 -12.05 -7.43 -50.78
C LYS A 298 -13.09 -8.43 -51.27
N ARG A 299 -14.35 -8.00 -51.47
CA ARG A 299 -15.48 -8.87 -51.82
C ARG A 299 -15.18 -9.74 -53.04
N ARG A 300 -14.61 -9.16 -54.10
CA ARG A 300 -14.21 -9.89 -55.32
C ARG A 300 -13.14 -10.95 -55.07
N ALA A 301 -12.07 -10.60 -54.36
CA ALA A 301 -10.98 -11.53 -54.04
C ALA A 301 -11.45 -12.68 -53.14
N LEU A 302 -12.32 -12.39 -52.17
CA LEU A 302 -12.91 -13.39 -51.27
C LEU A 302 -13.90 -14.31 -52.01
N ALA A 303 -14.65 -13.79 -52.99
CA ALA A 303 -15.52 -14.60 -53.84
C ALA A 303 -14.74 -15.59 -54.71
N VAL A 304 -13.62 -15.16 -55.29
CA VAL A 304 -12.70 -16.05 -56.04
C VAL A 304 -12.12 -17.13 -55.13
N LEU A 305 -11.69 -16.78 -53.92
CA LEU A 305 -11.19 -17.74 -52.93
C LEU A 305 -12.24 -18.80 -52.57
N ARG A 306 -13.51 -18.38 -52.46
CA ARG A 306 -14.64 -19.27 -52.18
C ARG A 306 -14.91 -20.22 -53.35
N LEU A 307 -14.80 -19.76 -54.61
CA LEU A 307 -14.90 -20.61 -55.80
C LEU A 307 -13.76 -21.63 -55.91
N LEU A 308 -12.58 -21.29 -55.40
CA LEU A 308 -11.44 -22.22 -55.29
C LEU A 308 -11.59 -23.25 -54.15
N GLY A 309 -12.75 -23.28 -53.47
CA GLY A 309 -13.09 -24.28 -52.46
C GLY A 309 -12.75 -23.89 -51.02
N PHE A 310 -12.46 -22.62 -50.72
CA PHE A 310 -12.27 -22.19 -49.34
C PHE A 310 -13.60 -22.16 -48.56
N PRO A 311 -13.68 -22.80 -47.38
CA PRO A 311 -14.90 -22.78 -46.57
C PRO A 311 -15.11 -21.41 -45.92
N THR A 312 -16.37 -21.09 -45.61
CA THR A 312 -16.77 -19.84 -44.92
C THR A 312 -15.97 -19.60 -43.63
N ALA A 313 -15.66 -20.66 -42.88
CA ALA A 313 -14.84 -20.58 -41.67
C ALA A 313 -13.41 -20.06 -41.93
N ALA A 314 -12.83 -20.35 -43.09
CA ALA A 314 -11.49 -19.87 -43.46
C ALA A 314 -11.50 -18.37 -43.79
N LEU A 315 -12.60 -17.86 -44.37
CA LEU A 315 -12.79 -16.42 -44.63
C LEU A 315 -12.94 -15.64 -43.32
N VAL A 316 -13.73 -16.15 -42.36
CA VAL A 316 -13.85 -15.54 -41.03
C VAL A 316 -12.49 -15.59 -40.29
N GLY A 317 -11.79 -16.72 -40.36
CA GLY A 317 -10.45 -16.87 -39.78
C GLY A 317 -9.42 -15.90 -40.36
N PHE A 318 -9.51 -15.60 -41.66
CA PHE A 318 -8.67 -14.60 -42.30
C PHE A 318 -8.90 -13.19 -41.73
N VAL A 319 -10.16 -12.76 -41.63
CA VAL A 319 -10.51 -11.44 -41.05
C VAL A 319 -10.09 -11.35 -39.57
N MET A 320 -10.26 -12.43 -38.82
CA MET A 320 -9.81 -12.52 -37.43
C MET A 320 -8.28 -12.38 -37.31
N LEU A 321 -7.50 -12.98 -38.22
CA LEU A 321 -6.04 -12.84 -38.22
C LEU A 321 -5.59 -11.39 -38.48
N LEU A 322 -6.25 -10.65 -39.40
CA LEU A 322 -5.94 -9.23 -39.62
C LEU A 322 -6.22 -8.37 -38.38
N ALA A 323 -7.35 -8.60 -37.73
CA ALA A 323 -7.68 -7.91 -36.49
C ALA A 323 -6.70 -8.26 -35.38
N LEU A 324 -6.27 -9.53 -35.29
CA LEU A 324 -5.28 -9.99 -34.33
C LEU A 324 -3.92 -9.33 -34.54
N PHE A 325 -3.44 -9.22 -35.78
CA PHE A 325 -2.20 -8.49 -36.08
C PHE A 325 -2.28 -7.03 -35.64
N SER A 326 -3.38 -6.35 -35.98
CA SER A 326 -3.60 -4.95 -35.55
C SER A 326 -3.65 -4.80 -34.04
N ALA A 327 -4.29 -5.74 -33.34
CA ALA A 327 -4.34 -5.77 -31.88
C ALA A 327 -2.95 -5.97 -31.25
N VAL A 328 -2.16 -6.92 -31.77
CA VAL A 328 -0.81 -7.20 -31.25
C VAL A 328 0.12 -6.00 -31.47
N PHE A 329 0.18 -5.46 -32.69
CA PHE A 329 1.05 -4.31 -32.97
C PHE A 329 0.55 -3.02 -32.29
N GLY A 330 -0.77 -2.80 -32.23
CA GLY A 330 -1.38 -1.68 -31.52
C GLY A 330 -1.05 -1.72 -30.03
N LEU A 331 -1.13 -2.90 -29.42
CA LEU A 331 -0.79 -3.10 -28.01
C LEU A 331 0.71 -2.97 -27.73
N PHE A 332 1.55 -3.46 -28.64
CA PHE A 332 3.00 -3.27 -28.56
C PHE A 332 3.36 -1.79 -28.60
N LEU A 333 2.81 -1.05 -29.58
CA LEU A 333 2.99 0.41 -29.67
C LEU A 333 2.45 1.13 -28.43
N ALA A 334 1.27 0.75 -27.94
CA ALA A 334 0.70 1.31 -26.72
C ALA A 334 1.59 1.05 -25.49
N GLY A 335 2.21 -0.13 -25.42
CA GLY A 335 3.18 -0.47 -24.39
C GLY A 335 4.43 0.41 -24.42
N LEU A 336 4.97 0.67 -25.62
CA LEU A 336 6.10 1.59 -25.80
C LEU A 336 5.74 3.03 -25.41
N LEU A 337 4.57 3.53 -25.86
CA LEU A 337 4.09 4.86 -25.52
C LEU A 337 3.80 5.00 -24.02
N TYR A 338 3.23 3.97 -23.41
CA TYR A 338 3.05 3.87 -21.96
C TYR A 338 4.41 3.94 -21.25
N ALA A 339 5.40 3.15 -21.66
CA ALA A 339 6.72 3.14 -21.04
C ALA A 339 7.40 4.52 -21.12
N ALA A 340 7.34 5.17 -22.28
CA ALA A 340 7.86 6.52 -22.47
C ALA A 340 7.15 7.54 -21.57
N THR A 341 5.82 7.47 -21.50
CA THR A 341 5.00 8.39 -20.70
C THR A 341 5.20 8.15 -19.20
N ALA A 342 5.23 6.89 -18.76
CA ALA A 342 5.49 6.52 -17.37
C ALA A 342 6.90 6.94 -16.93
N GLY A 343 7.91 6.77 -17.79
CA GLY A 343 9.26 7.26 -17.54
C GLY A 343 9.32 8.78 -17.39
N ALA A 344 8.67 9.52 -18.30
CA ALA A 344 8.58 10.99 -18.22
C ALA A 344 7.86 11.45 -16.95
N LEU A 345 6.71 10.84 -16.62
CA LEU A 345 5.97 11.15 -15.40
C LEU A 345 6.79 10.88 -14.15
N ASN A 346 7.40 9.68 -14.04
CA ASN A 346 8.20 9.35 -12.85
C ASN A 346 9.40 10.29 -12.69
N HIS A 347 10.03 10.74 -13.77
CA HIS A 347 11.12 11.72 -13.69
C HIS A 347 10.62 13.14 -13.33
N LEU A 348 9.48 13.57 -13.85
CA LEU A 348 8.90 14.90 -13.55
C LEU A 348 8.39 14.99 -12.10
N PHE A 349 7.92 13.89 -11.54
CA PHE A 349 7.40 13.81 -10.18
C PHE A 349 8.40 13.23 -9.17
N ASP A 350 9.68 13.10 -9.53
CA ASP A 350 10.74 12.62 -8.64
C ASP A 350 11.08 13.66 -7.55
N ASN A 351 10.20 13.77 -6.56
CA ASN A 351 10.39 14.59 -5.38
C ASN A 351 11.05 13.75 -4.28
N GLN A 352 12.38 13.53 -4.34
CA GLN A 352 13.29 13.09 -3.26
C GLN A 352 12.86 11.88 -2.39
N SER A 353 11.78 11.18 -2.71
CA SER A 353 11.15 10.15 -1.88
C SER A 353 11.26 8.75 -2.47
N GLY A 354 11.79 8.61 -3.69
CA GLY A 354 12.01 7.32 -4.35
C GLY A 354 10.72 6.55 -4.66
N GLU A 355 9.58 7.24 -4.66
CA GLU A 355 8.27 6.63 -4.86
C GLU A 355 7.80 6.77 -6.30
N PHE A 356 7.37 5.65 -6.90
CA PHE A 356 6.88 5.63 -8.27
C PHE A 356 5.43 6.11 -8.34
N VAL A 357 5.19 7.19 -9.09
CA VAL A 357 3.84 7.75 -9.28
C VAL A 357 3.05 6.96 -10.32
N CYS A 358 3.70 6.50 -11.38
CA CYS A 358 3.09 5.66 -12.41
C CYS A 358 3.78 4.30 -12.47
N ARG A 359 3.07 3.25 -12.07
CA ARG A 359 3.57 1.87 -12.11
C ARG A 359 2.48 0.92 -12.57
N LEU A 360 2.80 0.11 -13.58
CA LEU A 360 1.96 -0.97 -14.06
C LEU A 360 2.68 -2.30 -13.81
N LEU A 361 2.01 -3.24 -13.13
CA LEU A 361 2.56 -4.60 -13.00
C LEU A 361 2.46 -5.35 -14.34
N PRO A 362 3.39 -6.28 -14.62
CA PRO A 362 3.29 -7.16 -15.79
C PRO A 362 1.97 -7.94 -15.86
N SER A 363 1.40 -8.30 -14.71
CA SER A 363 0.09 -8.95 -14.63
C SER A 363 -1.04 -8.07 -15.17
N HIS A 364 -1.03 -6.76 -14.87
CA HIS A 364 -2.03 -5.83 -15.37
C HIS A 364 -1.90 -5.62 -16.88
N TYR A 365 -0.67 -5.53 -17.38
CA TYR A 365 -0.43 -5.50 -18.83
C TYR A 365 -0.91 -6.78 -19.52
N LEU A 366 -0.69 -7.95 -18.91
CA LEU A 366 -1.18 -9.22 -19.44
C LEU A 366 -2.72 -9.29 -19.46
N THR A 367 -3.40 -8.78 -18.44
CA THR A 367 -4.86 -8.71 -18.44
C THR A 367 -5.39 -7.79 -19.54
N ALA A 368 -4.74 -6.64 -19.76
CA ALA A 368 -5.08 -5.74 -20.86
C ALA A 368 -4.84 -6.42 -22.21
N LEU A 369 -3.72 -7.14 -22.36
CA LEU A 369 -3.39 -7.92 -23.55
C LEU A 369 -4.48 -8.94 -23.87
N LEU A 370 -4.85 -9.79 -22.91
CA LEU A 370 -5.87 -10.82 -23.11
C LEU A 370 -7.24 -10.19 -23.42
N ALA A 371 -7.61 -9.12 -22.72
CA ALA A 371 -8.88 -8.43 -22.96
C ALA A 371 -8.93 -7.80 -24.35
N THR A 372 -7.86 -7.14 -24.81
CA THR A 372 -7.78 -6.55 -26.15
C THR A 372 -7.82 -7.62 -27.24
N LEU A 373 -7.09 -8.72 -27.09
CA LEU A 373 -7.11 -9.82 -28.06
C LEU A 373 -8.50 -10.46 -28.14
N LEU A 374 -9.14 -10.72 -27.00
CA LEU A 374 -10.49 -11.28 -26.95
C LEU A 374 -11.51 -10.34 -27.60
N CYS A 375 -11.46 -9.05 -27.26
CA CYS A 375 -12.33 -8.02 -27.84
C CYS A 375 -12.15 -7.94 -29.36
N SER A 376 -10.90 -7.97 -29.84
CA SER A 376 -10.57 -7.90 -31.26
C SER A 376 -11.08 -9.12 -32.03
N VAL A 377 -10.91 -10.31 -31.46
CA VAL A 377 -11.41 -11.57 -32.03
C VAL A 377 -12.94 -11.56 -32.12
N LEU A 378 -13.64 -11.16 -31.05
CA LEU A 378 -15.11 -11.12 -31.03
C LEU A 378 -15.65 -10.07 -32.00
N ALA A 379 -15.07 -8.87 -32.04
CA ALA A 379 -15.44 -7.81 -32.96
C ALA A 379 -15.26 -8.26 -34.42
N ALA A 380 -14.09 -8.81 -34.75
CA ALA A 380 -13.78 -9.29 -36.09
C ALA A 380 -14.62 -10.49 -36.51
N ALA A 381 -14.92 -11.42 -35.59
CA ALA A 381 -15.82 -12.54 -35.85
C ALA A 381 -17.24 -12.04 -36.16
N SER A 382 -17.75 -11.03 -35.43
CA SER A 382 -19.07 -10.47 -35.69
C SER A 382 -19.16 -9.77 -37.06
N GLY A 383 -18.13 -9.01 -37.44
CA GLY A 383 -18.06 -8.35 -38.74
C GLY A 383 -17.85 -9.34 -39.90
N GLY A 384 -16.92 -10.28 -39.72
CA GLY A 384 -16.62 -11.32 -40.69
C GLY A 384 -17.79 -12.28 -40.93
N TRP A 385 -18.53 -12.66 -39.88
CA TRP A 385 -19.68 -13.57 -40.01
C TRP A 385 -20.85 -12.93 -40.77
N ARG A 386 -21.12 -11.63 -40.54
CA ARG A 386 -22.13 -10.88 -41.30
C ARG A 386 -21.78 -10.81 -42.78
N ALA A 387 -20.53 -10.55 -43.10
CA ALA A 387 -20.10 -10.39 -44.48
C ALA A 387 -19.96 -11.74 -45.23
N ALA A 388 -19.66 -12.83 -44.52
CA ALA A 388 -19.57 -14.17 -45.12
C ALA A 388 -20.94 -14.77 -45.52
N ARG A 389 -22.06 -14.16 -45.09
CA ARG A 389 -23.42 -14.50 -45.54
C ARG A 389 -23.79 -13.89 -46.89
N ILE A 390 -22.99 -12.97 -47.44
CA ILE A 390 -23.23 -12.40 -48.76
C ILE A 390 -22.95 -13.47 -49.83
N GLU A 391 -23.88 -13.67 -50.76
CA GLU A 391 -23.80 -14.75 -51.76
C GLU A 391 -22.66 -14.51 -52.76
N ALA A 392 -21.93 -15.59 -53.11
CA ALA A 392 -20.83 -15.53 -54.06
C ALA A 392 -21.26 -15.05 -55.47
N ALA A 393 -22.54 -15.25 -55.81
CA ALA A 393 -23.12 -14.84 -57.07
C ALA A 393 -23.33 -13.31 -57.19
N GLU A 394 -23.52 -12.61 -56.08
CA GLU A 394 -23.68 -11.14 -56.08
C GLU A 394 -22.35 -10.41 -56.23
N GLY A 395 -21.24 -11.00 -55.77
CA GLY A 395 -19.90 -10.39 -55.87
C GLY A 395 -19.32 -10.35 -57.29
N LEU A 396 -19.95 -11.06 -58.24
CA LEU A 396 -19.57 -11.11 -59.66
C LEU A 396 -20.55 -10.36 -60.57
N ARG A 397 -21.66 -9.83 -60.01
CA ARG A 397 -22.75 -9.19 -60.78
C ARG A 397 -22.58 -7.70 -61.02
N ASP A 398 -21.64 -7.03 -60.36
CA ASP A 398 -21.34 -5.60 -60.56
C ASP A 398 -20.41 -5.36 -61.78
N VAL A 399 -20.74 -5.95 -62.94
CA VAL A 399 -20.08 -5.67 -64.23
C VAL A 399 -21.04 -4.97 -65.16
#